data_AF-A0A4S8KL44-F1
#
_entry.id   AF-A0A4S8KL44-F1
#
_cell.length_a   1.000
_cell.length_b   1.000
_cell.length_c   1.000
_cell.angle_alpha   90.00
_cell.angle_beta   90.00
_cell.angle_gamma   90.00
#
_symmetry.space_group_name_H-M   'P 1'
#
loop_
_entity.id
_entity.type
_entity.pdbx_description
1 polymer ?
#
loop_
_entity_poly.entity_id
_entity_poly.type
_entity_poly.pdbx_seq_one_letter_code
_entity_poly.pdbx_strand_id
1 'polypeptide(L)'
;VFIPVDPTIRQVCILYDVKPHNHPVFPQSKVTYSVGELYRKCVQAAGVVGCTTRSVQIASSTKLILNGQTVSETHPSLINQRQQQKIINQEKSKKFPKGLGFDGVWHEYQKDLQRPTSERYIHRITTSDTGGRVIFTFVPALLALVHTANDFQGDGTFKLVSGEFDQYEITIWHEATSRILTIGRIYSDRKDKTTYKCVFDGFQDIVQLLTGQPLRFRALAKDGNLHGMGSDMELAELQAAGESFIRINEPVHSGLHSPTALDIMERISRICHVHCKRGVENLKSEVSEEDYRRLMEFMYLESEAEIKSFTEWYLIKCDQAWWDHKLQPFILSGIVHCRSKMSEQSWAITQSTTNMNEGQHSWTNRFVGTRKSLVEAILG
;
A
#
# COMPACT_ATOMS: atom_id res chain seq x y z
N VAL A 1 20.77 42.50 -33.37
CA VAL A 1 20.19 41.38 -34.16
C VAL A 1 19.17 41.99 -35.11
N PHE A 2 19.38 41.86 -36.41
CA PHE A 2 18.37 42.25 -37.40
C PHE A 2 17.44 41.06 -37.64
N ILE A 3 16.12 41.29 -37.60
CA ILE A 3 15.12 40.29 -37.94
C ILE A 3 14.66 40.61 -39.37
N PRO A 4 14.80 39.69 -40.34
CA PRO A 4 14.33 39.94 -41.68
C PRO A 4 12.81 40.17 -41.69
N VAL A 5 12.38 41.16 -42.47
CA VAL A 5 10.96 41.50 -42.63
C VAL A 5 10.22 40.42 -43.42
N ASP A 6 10.95 39.61 -44.21
CA ASP A 6 10.42 38.44 -44.91
C ASP A 6 10.42 37.20 -43.99
N PRO A 7 9.25 36.67 -43.60
CA PRO A 7 9.13 35.53 -42.70
C PRO A 7 9.52 34.18 -43.32
N THR A 8 9.82 34.12 -44.63
CA THR A 8 10.26 32.90 -45.31
C THR A 8 11.78 32.68 -45.22
N ILE A 9 12.55 33.72 -44.89
CA ILE A 9 14.00 33.66 -44.74
C ILE A 9 14.36 33.09 -43.36
N ARG A 10 14.75 31.81 -43.31
CA ARG A 10 15.23 31.14 -42.08
C ARG A 10 16.74 31.29 -41.87
N GLN A 11 17.26 32.50 -42.07
CA GLN A 11 18.67 32.82 -41.84
C GLN A 11 18.78 34.00 -40.88
N VAL A 12 19.65 33.88 -39.88
CA VAL A 12 19.99 34.97 -38.96
C VAL A 12 21.31 35.57 -39.43
N CYS A 13 21.30 36.86 -39.78
CA CYS A 13 22.52 37.63 -40.01
C CYS A 13 22.96 38.26 -38.68
N ILE A 14 24.10 37.79 -38.15
CA ILE A 14 24.75 38.39 -36.99
C ILE A 14 25.78 39.39 -37.51
N LEU A 15 25.44 40.67 -37.48
CA LEU A 15 26.40 41.75 -37.71
C LEU A 15 27.22 41.93 -36.44
N TYR A 16 28.51 41.61 -36.49
CA TYR A 16 29.46 41.93 -35.43
C TYR A 16 29.78 43.43 -35.49
N ASP A 17 29.07 44.23 -34.69
CA ASP A 17 29.59 45.53 -34.29
C ASP A 17 30.68 45.30 -33.23
N VAL A 18 31.87 45.85 -33.44
CA VAL A 18 33.06 45.66 -32.59
C VAL A 18 32.91 46.37 -31.23
N LYS A 19 31.76 47.00 -30.97
CA LYS A 19 31.40 47.46 -29.63
C LYS A 19 31.00 46.28 -28.75
N PRO A 20 31.76 45.96 -27.69
CA PRO A 20 31.40 44.90 -26.76
C PRO A 20 30.05 45.21 -26.13
N HIS A 21 29.03 44.47 -26.53
CA HIS A 21 27.73 44.51 -25.87
C HIS A 21 27.84 43.63 -24.63
N ASN A 22 27.79 44.29 -23.46
CA ASN A 22 27.68 43.61 -22.17
C ASN A 22 26.37 42.84 -22.13
N HIS A 23 26.40 41.57 -22.51
CA HIS A 23 25.40 40.66 -21.97
C HIS A 23 25.57 40.66 -20.46
N PRO A 24 24.49 40.79 -19.67
CA PRO A 24 24.56 40.46 -18.26
C PRO A 24 25.18 39.07 -18.15
N VAL A 25 26.27 38.95 -17.41
CA VAL A 25 26.85 37.64 -17.07
C VAL A 25 25.69 36.77 -16.63
N PHE A 26 25.52 35.60 -17.29
CA PHE A 26 24.42 34.70 -16.93
C PHE A 26 24.43 34.56 -15.40
N PRO A 27 23.30 34.81 -14.72
CA PRO A 27 23.30 34.76 -13.27
C PRO A 27 23.83 33.38 -12.87
N GLN A 28 24.77 33.33 -11.91
CA GLN A 28 25.41 32.08 -11.46
C GLN A 28 24.40 30.99 -11.03
N SER A 29 23.15 31.39 -10.83
CA SER A 29 22.00 30.53 -10.54
C SER A 29 21.37 29.81 -11.75
N LYS A 30 21.74 30.15 -13.00
CA LYS A 30 21.22 29.47 -14.20
C LYS A 30 21.95 28.15 -14.44
N VAL A 31 21.18 27.07 -14.60
CA VAL A 31 21.73 25.75 -14.95
C VAL A 31 22.22 25.78 -16.40
N THR A 32 23.53 25.58 -16.60
CA THR A 32 24.10 25.41 -17.94
C THR A 32 23.81 24.00 -18.46
N TYR A 33 23.94 23.79 -19.78
CA TYR A 33 23.69 22.49 -20.38
C TYR A 33 24.58 21.39 -19.78
N SER A 34 25.88 21.65 -19.63
CA SER A 34 26.85 20.70 -19.06
C SER A 34 26.53 20.32 -17.62
N VAL A 35 26.14 21.29 -16.78
CA VAL A 35 25.73 21.06 -15.39
C VAL A 35 24.43 20.24 -15.34
N GLY A 36 23.48 20.54 -16.23
CA GLY A 36 22.23 19.78 -16.37
C GLY A 36 22.47 18.32 -16.78
N GLU A 37 23.36 18.07 -17.76
CA GLU A 37 23.75 16.72 -18.17
C GLU A 37 24.47 15.96 -17.05
N LEU A 38 25.35 16.62 -16.30
CA LEU A 38 26.05 16.00 -15.17
C LEU A 38 25.05 15.55 -14.10
N TYR A 39 24.11 16.42 -13.72
CA TYR A 39 23.09 16.06 -12.73
C TYR A 39 22.15 14.98 -13.27
N ARG A 40 21.82 15.00 -14.57
CA ARG A 40 21.04 13.94 -15.21
C ARG A 40 21.71 12.56 -15.09
N LYS A 41 23.03 12.48 -15.30
CA LYS A 41 23.79 11.23 -15.08
C LYS A 41 23.66 10.74 -13.64
N CYS A 42 23.70 11.66 -12.66
CA CYS A 42 23.47 11.32 -11.26
C CYS A 42 22.07 10.74 -11.03
N VAL A 43 21.03 11.36 -11.59
CA VAL A 43 19.64 10.88 -11.51
C VAL A 43 19.51 9.48 -12.12
N GLN A 44 20.08 9.25 -13.30
CA GLN A 44 20.02 7.96 -13.98
C GLN A 44 20.74 6.87 -13.18
N ALA A 45 21.92 7.17 -12.64
CA ALA A 45 22.70 6.23 -11.85
C ALA A 45 22.13 5.97 -10.45
N ALA A 46 21.41 6.93 -9.86
CA ALA A 46 20.65 6.72 -8.62
C ALA A 46 19.36 5.92 -8.84
N GLY A 47 18.89 5.84 -10.09
CA GLY A 47 17.60 5.25 -10.46
C GLY A 47 16.52 6.32 -10.60
N VAL A 48 15.78 6.27 -11.73
CA VAL A 48 14.75 7.28 -12.05
C VAL A 48 13.42 7.04 -11.31
N VAL A 49 13.12 5.79 -10.95
CA VAL A 49 11.83 5.41 -10.34
C VAL A 49 11.80 5.86 -8.88
N GLY A 50 10.77 6.62 -8.50
CA GLY A 50 10.58 7.05 -7.11
C GLY A 50 11.63 8.02 -6.57
N CYS A 51 12.56 8.50 -7.42
CA CYS A 51 13.65 9.33 -6.96
C CYS A 51 13.20 10.76 -6.65
N THR A 52 13.79 11.30 -5.59
CA THR A 52 13.65 12.68 -5.10
C THR A 52 15.01 13.38 -5.14
N THR A 53 15.01 14.71 -5.07
CA THR A 53 16.24 15.52 -4.95
C THR A 53 17.14 14.99 -3.82
N ARG A 54 16.55 14.71 -2.65
CA ARG A 54 17.27 14.14 -1.50
C ARG A 54 17.87 12.77 -1.81
N SER A 55 17.09 11.85 -2.40
CA SER A 55 17.60 10.51 -2.71
C SER A 55 18.78 10.54 -3.69
N VAL A 56 18.76 11.46 -4.67
CA VAL A 56 19.86 11.62 -5.62
C VAL A 56 21.08 12.22 -4.91
N GLN A 57 20.91 13.19 -4.02
CA GLN A 57 22.02 13.82 -3.29
C GLN A 57 22.77 12.84 -2.37
N ILE A 58 22.06 11.90 -1.73
CA ILE A 58 22.65 10.93 -0.80
C ILE A 58 23.13 9.65 -1.48
N ALA A 59 22.83 9.44 -2.76
CA ALA A 59 23.21 8.23 -3.47
C ALA A 59 24.73 8.12 -3.61
N SER A 60 25.29 6.95 -3.32
CA SER A 60 26.73 6.68 -3.47
C SER A 60 27.20 6.87 -4.92
N SER A 61 26.34 6.57 -5.90
CA SER A 61 26.59 6.78 -7.32
C SER A 61 26.78 8.27 -7.66
N THR A 62 25.99 9.16 -7.05
CA THR A 62 26.14 10.61 -7.21
C THR A 62 27.49 11.08 -6.70
N LYS A 63 27.91 10.64 -5.50
CA LYS A 63 29.23 11.01 -4.96
C LYS A 63 30.37 10.56 -5.88
N LEU A 64 30.24 9.39 -6.51
CA LEU A 64 31.24 8.88 -7.46
C LEU A 64 31.26 9.69 -8.76
N ILE A 65 30.10 10.03 -9.33
CA ILE A 65 30.00 10.86 -10.55
C ILE A 65 30.52 12.27 -10.33
N LEU A 66 30.36 12.81 -9.12
CA LEU A 66 30.83 14.14 -8.73
C LEU A 66 32.25 14.13 -8.13
N ASN A 67 33.02 13.06 -8.31
CA ASN A 67 34.41 12.94 -7.82
C ASN A 67 34.57 13.26 -6.32
N GLY A 68 33.64 12.78 -5.50
CA GLY A 68 33.63 12.98 -4.05
C GLY A 68 32.95 14.26 -3.59
N GLN A 69 32.64 15.20 -4.48
CA GLN A 69 31.96 16.45 -4.17
C GLN A 69 30.45 16.25 -3.98
N THR A 70 29.84 17.13 -3.19
CA THR A 70 28.38 17.24 -3.08
C THR A 70 27.80 18.01 -4.27
N VAL A 71 26.51 17.80 -4.53
CA VAL A 71 25.76 18.50 -5.59
C VAL A 71 25.86 20.03 -5.44
N SER A 72 25.87 20.53 -4.20
CA SER A 72 25.98 21.96 -3.89
C SER A 72 27.37 22.54 -4.17
N GLU A 73 28.42 21.73 -4.02
CA GLU A 73 29.81 22.13 -4.29
C GLU A 73 30.14 22.14 -5.79
N THR A 74 29.40 21.36 -6.60
CA THR A 74 29.66 21.25 -8.04
C THR A 74 29.29 22.52 -8.80
N HIS A 75 28.12 23.13 -8.53
CA HIS A 75 27.71 24.36 -9.20
C HIS A 75 26.60 25.12 -8.42
N PRO A 76 26.66 26.46 -8.27
CA PRO A 76 25.68 27.24 -7.52
C PRO A 76 24.22 27.06 -8.00
N SER A 77 24.00 26.85 -9.30
CA SER A 77 22.66 26.59 -9.85
C SER A 77 22.02 25.30 -9.32
N LEU A 78 22.83 24.32 -8.91
CA LEU A 78 22.35 23.06 -8.35
C LEU A 78 22.01 23.17 -6.86
N ILE A 79 22.32 24.28 -6.17
CA ILE A 79 21.79 24.54 -4.82
C ILE A 79 20.26 24.65 -4.86
N ASN A 80 19.71 25.13 -5.98
CA ASN A 80 18.27 25.30 -6.15
C ASN A 80 17.57 23.95 -6.36
N GLN A 81 16.89 23.46 -5.32
CA GLN A 81 16.13 22.20 -5.36
C GLN A 81 15.03 22.20 -6.43
N ARG A 82 14.45 23.35 -6.81
CA ARG A 82 13.45 23.40 -7.90
C ARG A 82 14.07 23.04 -9.24
N GLN A 83 15.32 23.43 -9.49
CA GLN A 83 16.03 23.09 -10.72
C GLN A 83 16.41 21.60 -10.75
N GLN A 84 16.89 21.07 -9.62
CA GLN A 84 17.12 19.63 -9.47
C GLN A 84 15.83 18.84 -9.75
N GLN A 85 14.71 19.25 -9.13
CA GLN A 85 13.41 18.61 -9.32
C GLN A 85 12.93 18.70 -10.78
N LYS A 86 13.17 19.83 -11.46
CA LYS A 86 12.86 19.98 -12.88
C LYS A 86 13.61 18.95 -13.74
N ILE A 87 14.90 18.74 -13.50
CA ILE A 87 15.70 17.73 -14.22
C ILE A 87 15.19 16.32 -13.91
N ILE A 88 14.91 16.01 -12.64
CA ILE A 88 14.32 14.73 -12.23
C ILE A 88 13.00 14.49 -12.96
N ASN A 89 12.11 15.47 -12.99
CA ASN A 89 10.81 15.35 -13.66
C ASN A 89 10.98 15.15 -15.17
N GLN A 90 11.95 15.80 -15.82
CA GLN A 90 12.25 15.56 -17.22
C GLN A 90 12.67 14.11 -17.48
N GLU A 91 13.52 13.53 -16.62
CA GLU A 91 13.91 12.11 -16.75
C GLU A 91 12.76 11.16 -16.48
N LYS A 92 11.89 11.47 -15.49
CA LYS A 92 10.67 10.71 -15.25
C LYS A 92 9.73 10.74 -16.44
N SER A 93 9.50 11.90 -17.06
CA SER A 93 8.65 12.02 -18.26
C SER A 93 9.21 11.27 -19.47
N LYS A 94 10.55 11.17 -19.60
CA LYS A 94 11.18 10.33 -20.64
C LYS A 94 10.95 8.84 -20.38
N LYS A 95 11.13 8.41 -19.13
CA LYS A 95 10.96 7.00 -18.73
C LYS A 95 9.49 6.56 -18.77
N PHE A 96 8.59 7.45 -18.38
CA PHE A 96 7.15 7.22 -18.28
C PHE A 96 6.40 8.21 -19.19
N PRO A 97 6.41 7.98 -20.53
CA PRO A 97 5.82 8.90 -21.50
C PRO A 97 4.29 9.00 -21.39
N LYS A 98 3.65 8.04 -20.72
CA LYS A 98 2.20 8.05 -20.42
C LYS A 98 1.87 8.63 -19.04
N GLY A 99 2.84 9.31 -18.41
CA GLY A 99 2.69 9.91 -17.10
C GLY A 99 2.88 8.91 -15.96
N LEU A 100 2.65 9.40 -14.74
CA LEU A 100 2.89 8.66 -13.50
C LEU A 100 1.60 8.26 -12.75
N GLY A 101 0.44 8.57 -13.34
CA GLY A 101 -0.88 8.19 -12.84
C GLY A 101 -1.38 6.89 -13.46
N PHE A 102 -2.71 6.71 -13.49
CA PHE A 102 -3.35 5.48 -13.98
C PHE A 102 -2.97 5.12 -15.43
N ASP A 103 -2.93 6.08 -16.36
CA ASP A 103 -2.51 5.84 -17.75
C ASP A 103 -1.07 5.30 -17.85
N GLY A 104 -0.20 5.75 -16.96
CA GLY A 104 1.16 5.24 -16.82
C GLY A 104 1.16 3.79 -16.36
N VAL A 105 0.35 3.45 -15.35
CA VAL A 105 0.21 2.06 -14.86
C VAL A 105 -0.36 1.16 -15.94
N TRP A 106 -1.38 1.61 -16.66
CA TRP A 106 -1.95 0.84 -17.76
C TRP A 106 -0.89 0.54 -18.82
N HIS A 107 -0.05 1.52 -19.15
CA HIS A 107 1.07 1.31 -20.07
C HIS A 107 2.10 0.30 -19.55
N GLU A 108 2.45 0.33 -18.27
CA GLU A 108 3.35 -0.67 -17.65
C GLU A 108 2.71 -2.07 -17.60
N TYR A 109 1.41 -2.16 -17.34
CA TYR A 109 0.66 -3.42 -17.42
C TYR A 109 0.71 -4.02 -18.83
N GLN A 110 0.53 -3.21 -19.87
CA GLN A 110 0.68 -3.69 -21.26
C GLN A 110 2.08 -4.23 -21.55
N LYS A 111 3.13 -3.68 -20.93
CA LYS A 111 4.49 -4.23 -21.03
C LYS A 111 4.62 -5.57 -20.31
N ASP A 112 4.04 -5.69 -19.11
CA ASP A 112 4.05 -6.95 -18.36
C ASP A 112 3.28 -8.05 -19.10
N LEU A 113 2.20 -7.74 -19.81
CA LEU A 113 1.49 -8.72 -20.65
C LEU A 113 2.37 -9.33 -21.75
N GLN A 114 3.43 -8.65 -22.19
CA GLN A 114 4.40 -9.18 -23.16
C GLN A 114 5.48 -10.07 -22.52
N ARG A 115 5.55 -10.12 -21.19
CA ARG A 115 6.52 -10.95 -20.46
C ARG A 115 5.93 -12.31 -20.11
N PRO A 116 6.78 -13.33 -19.87
CA PRO A 116 6.36 -14.56 -19.22
C PRO A 116 5.67 -14.27 -17.88
N THR A 117 4.64 -15.05 -17.53
CA THR A 117 3.86 -14.86 -16.30
C THR A 117 4.72 -14.77 -15.03
N SER A 118 5.82 -15.53 -14.96
CA SER A 118 6.77 -15.52 -13.84
C SER A 118 7.49 -14.19 -13.64
N GLU A 119 7.58 -13.35 -14.67
CA GLU A 119 8.29 -12.07 -14.68
C GLU A 119 7.34 -10.86 -14.61
N ARG A 120 6.03 -11.11 -14.61
CA ARG A 120 5.03 -10.04 -14.48
C ARG A 120 4.95 -9.59 -13.03
N TYR A 121 4.82 -8.28 -12.85
CA TYR A 121 4.52 -7.71 -11.55
C TYR A 121 3.07 -7.25 -11.47
N ILE A 122 2.56 -6.58 -12.50
CA ILE A 122 1.16 -6.20 -12.63
C ILE A 122 0.41 -7.33 -13.35
N HIS A 123 -0.46 -8.03 -12.62
CA HIS A 123 -1.13 -9.24 -13.13
C HIS A 123 -2.54 -8.97 -13.65
N ARG A 124 -3.22 -7.95 -13.10
CA ARG A 124 -4.59 -7.61 -13.50
C ARG A 124 -4.87 -6.14 -13.18
N ILE A 125 -5.57 -5.48 -14.09
CA ILE A 125 -6.25 -4.20 -13.83
C ILE A 125 -7.72 -4.43 -14.17
N THR A 126 -8.61 -4.08 -13.25
CA THR A 126 -10.05 -4.30 -13.40
C THR A 126 -10.84 -3.19 -12.72
N THR A 127 -12.16 -3.23 -12.87
CA THR A 127 -13.09 -2.28 -12.29
C THR A 127 -14.18 -3.05 -11.56
N SER A 128 -14.51 -2.64 -10.34
CA SER A 128 -15.65 -3.16 -9.58
C SER A 128 -16.98 -2.70 -10.18
N ASP A 129 -18.09 -3.34 -9.80
CA ASP A 129 -19.43 -2.97 -10.28
C ASP A 129 -19.85 -1.54 -9.88
N THR A 130 -19.26 -0.99 -8.80
CA THR A 130 -19.47 0.40 -8.39
C THR A 130 -18.63 1.39 -9.20
N GLY A 131 -17.72 0.91 -10.05
CA GLY A 131 -16.79 1.74 -10.82
C GLY A 131 -15.46 2.01 -10.13
N GLY A 132 -15.10 1.24 -9.09
CA GLY A 132 -13.81 1.33 -8.41
C GLY A 132 -12.71 0.63 -9.21
N ARG A 133 -11.61 1.31 -9.50
CA ARG A 133 -10.46 0.73 -10.23
C ARG A 133 -9.60 -0.07 -9.26
N VAL A 134 -9.24 -1.29 -9.65
CA VAL A 134 -8.42 -2.20 -8.83
C VAL A 134 -7.23 -2.70 -9.65
N ILE A 135 -6.03 -2.61 -9.07
CA ILE A 135 -4.76 -3.02 -9.69
C ILE A 135 -4.11 -4.08 -8.82
N PHE A 136 -3.85 -5.24 -9.39
CA PHE A 136 -3.28 -6.39 -8.69
C PHE A 136 -1.79 -6.54 -9.02
N THR A 137 -0.95 -6.45 -7.99
CA THR A 137 0.50 -6.56 -8.15
C THR A 137 1.09 -7.63 -7.24
N PHE A 138 1.83 -8.56 -7.84
CA PHE A 138 2.37 -9.73 -7.16
C PHE A 138 3.69 -10.16 -7.79
N VAL A 139 4.61 -10.62 -6.95
CA VAL A 139 5.72 -11.47 -7.41
C VAL A 139 5.26 -12.91 -7.24
N PRO A 140 5.12 -13.72 -8.32
CA PRO A 140 4.52 -15.05 -8.22
C PRO A 140 5.19 -15.97 -7.18
N ALA A 141 6.52 -15.91 -7.06
CA ALA A 141 7.26 -16.69 -6.08
C ALA A 141 6.96 -16.30 -4.62
N LEU A 142 6.72 -15.01 -4.34
CA LEU A 142 6.32 -14.56 -3.01
C LEU A 142 4.86 -14.91 -2.72
N LEU A 143 3.98 -14.76 -3.72
CA LEU A 143 2.57 -15.10 -3.59
C LEU A 143 2.37 -16.58 -3.22
N ALA A 144 3.18 -17.48 -3.79
CA ALA A 144 3.15 -18.92 -3.51
C ALA A 144 3.40 -19.27 -2.02
N LEU A 145 4.05 -18.39 -1.26
CA LEU A 145 4.31 -18.62 0.17
C LEU A 145 3.03 -18.66 1.01
N VAL A 146 1.91 -18.13 0.49
CA VAL A 146 0.59 -18.19 1.16
C VAL A 146 0.15 -19.63 1.46
N HIS A 147 0.61 -20.60 0.66
CA HIS A 147 0.29 -22.03 0.81
C HIS A 147 1.06 -22.71 1.93
N THR A 148 2.07 -22.04 2.48
CA THR A 148 2.87 -22.51 3.62
C THR A 148 2.65 -21.67 4.88
N ALA A 149 1.90 -20.58 4.78
CA ALA A 149 1.59 -19.70 5.89
C ALA A 149 0.48 -20.29 6.78
N ASN A 150 0.48 -19.91 8.06
CA ASN A 150 -0.62 -20.24 8.97
C ASN A 150 -1.77 -19.24 8.87
N ASP A 151 -1.50 -18.00 8.48
CA ASP A 151 -2.48 -16.94 8.33
C ASP A 151 -1.89 -15.86 7.42
N PHE A 152 -2.72 -14.94 6.97
CA PHE A 152 -2.26 -13.70 6.34
C PHE A 152 -2.96 -12.50 6.96
N GLN A 153 -2.33 -11.34 6.90
CA GLN A 153 -2.91 -10.08 7.32
C GLN A 153 -3.16 -9.19 6.11
N GLY A 154 -4.34 -8.58 6.05
CA GLY A 154 -4.70 -7.57 5.07
C GLY A 154 -4.82 -6.21 5.74
N ASP A 155 -4.19 -5.17 5.16
CA ASP A 155 -4.26 -3.82 5.70
C ASP A 155 -4.10 -2.74 4.63
N GLY A 156 -4.88 -1.67 4.78
CA GLY A 156 -4.88 -0.50 3.90
C GLY A 156 -3.86 0.56 4.33
N THR A 157 -2.88 0.84 3.47
CA THR A 157 -1.92 1.95 3.64
C THR A 157 -2.36 3.19 2.87
N PHE A 158 -2.68 4.26 3.62
CA PHE A 158 -3.10 5.56 3.06
C PHE A 158 -1.95 6.56 2.81
N LYS A 159 -0.71 6.20 3.13
CA LYS A 159 0.43 7.13 3.10
C LYS A 159 1.33 6.97 1.88
N LEU A 160 1.34 5.80 1.25
CA LEU A 160 2.31 5.49 0.22
C LEU A 160 2.02 6.23 -1.08
N VAL A 161 0.78 6.17 -1.56
CA VAL A 161 0.36 6.76 -2.83
C VAL A 161 -0.22 8.15 -2.58
N SER A 162 0.14 9.11 -3.43
CA SER A 162 -0.51 10.40 -3.52
C SER A 162 -1.62 10.35 -4.56
N GLY A 163 -2.82 10.78 -4.20
CA GLY A 163 -3.96 10.87 -5.11
C GLY A 163 -5.13 10.01 -4.64
N GLU A 164 -5.86 9.44 -5.59
CA GLU A 164 -7.13 8.74 -5.34
C GLU A 164 -6.96 7.28 -4.93
N PHE A 165 -5.80 6.68 -5.24
CA PHE A 165 -5.53 5.27 -4.95
C PHE A 165 -4.93 5.10 -3.56
N ASP A 166 -5.43 4.11 -2.85
CA ASP A 166 -4.82 3.56 -1.66
C ASP A 166 -4.20 2.20 -1.96
N GLN A 167 -3.24 1.80 -1.13
CA GLN A 167 -2.61 0.48 -1.20
C GLN A 167 -3.24 -0.43 -0.17
N TYR A 168 -3.45 -1.69 -0.54
CA TYR A 168 -3.83 -2.79 0.33
C TYR A 168 -2.71 -3.83 0.30
N GLU A 169 -2.03 -4.00 1.43
CA GLU A 169 -0.92 -4.95 1.56
C GLU A 169 -1.43 -6.28 2.12
N ILE A 170 -0.90 -7.37 1.57
CA ILE A 170 -1.12 -8.73 2.07
C ILE A 170 0.21 -9.24 2.61
N THR A 171 0.26 -9.56 3.89
CA THR A 171 1.46 -10.03 4.57
C THR A 171 1.26 -11.38 5.23
N ILE A 172 2.36 -12.11 5.39
CA ILE A 172 2.41 -13.39 6.11
C ILE A 172 3.61 -13.41 7.06
N TRP A 173 3.55 -14.28 8.06
CA TRP A 173 4.73 -14.67 8.82
C TRP A 173 5.44 -15.80 8.08
N HIS A 174 6.69 -15.58 7.69
CA HIS A 174 7.48 -16.57 6.99
C HIS A 174 8.46 -17.24 7.95
N GLU A 175 8.10 -18.45 8.38
CA GLU A 175 8.81 -19.21 9.41
C GLU A 175 10.30 -19.41 9.09
N ALA A 176 10.62 -19.78 7.85
CA ALA A 176 11.99 -20.08 7.44
C ALA A 176 12.96 -18.89 7.59
N THR A 177 12.45 -17.66 7.55
CA THR A 177 13.24 -16.44 7.79
C THR A 177 12.92 -15.75 9.11
N SER A 178 11.93 -16.25 9.85
CA SER A 178 11.38 -15.64 11.07
C SER A 178 11.10 -14.15 10.91
N ARG A 179 10.43 -13.79 9.80
CA ARG A 179 10.15 -12.41 9.42
C ARG A 179 8.81 -12.30 8.73
N ILE A 180 8.26 -11.09 8.76
CA ILE A 180 7.09 -10.71 7.99
C ILE A 180 7.48 -10.49 6.54
N LEU A 181 6.71 -11.03 5.61
CA LEU A 181 6.86 -10.80 4.19
C LEU A 181 5.57 -10.24 3.60
N THR A 182 5.68 -9.17 2.82
CA THR A 182 4.61 -8.73 1.94
C THR A 182 4.59 -9.63 0.70
N ILE A 183 3.52 -10.39 0.53
CA ILE A 183 3.36 -11.33 -0.59
C ILE A 183 2.54 -10.74 -1.74
N GLY A 184 1.84 -9.64 -1.48
CA GLY A 184 1.01 -8.97 -2.47
C GLY A 184 0.68 -7.53 -2.12
N ARG A 185 0.48 -6.73 -3.16
CA ARG A 185 0.02 -5.34 -3.06
C ARG A 185 -1.09 -5.13 -4.07
N ILE A 186 -2.22 -4.64 -3.60
CA ILE A 186 -3.38 -4.32 -4.42
C ILE A 186 -3.65 -2.84 -4.26
N TYR A 187 -4.00 -2.15 -5.33
CA TYR A 187 -4.30 -0.72 -5.27
C TYR A 187 -5.75 -0.50 -5.69
N SER A 188 -6.51 0.25 -4.91
CA SER A 188 -7.89 0.62 -5.24
C SER A 188 -8.15 2.10 -4.96
N ASP A 189 -9.04 2.70 -5.74
CA ASP A 189 -9.44 4.10 -5.56
C ASP A 189 -10.77 4.28 -4.81
N ARG A 190 -11.32 3.18 -4.29
CA ARG A 190 -12.54 3.16 -3.48
C ARG A 190 -12.44 2.18 -2.32
N LYS A 191 -13.22 2.48 -1.28
CA LYS A 191 -13.32 1.74 -0.01
C LYS A 191 -14.75 1.33 0.30
N ASP A 192 -15.51 1.02 -0.75
CA ASP A 192 -16.85 0.44 -0.59
C ASP A 192 -16.77 -1.09 -0.59
N LYS A 193 -17.77 -1.74 0.00
CA LYS A 193 -17.86 -3.20 0.10
C LYS A 193 -17.71 -3.89 -1.26
N THR A 194 -18.32 -3.36 -2.31
CA THR A 194 -18.26 -3.96 -3.66
C THR A 194 -16.84 -3.93 -4.22
N THR A 195 -16.11 -2.83 -4.01
CA THR A 195 -14.71 -2.71 -4.41
C THR A 195 -13.81 -3.64 -3.59
N TYR A 196 -14.00 -3.74 -2.27
CA TYR A 196 -13.27 -4.73 -1.46
C TYR A 196 -13.58 -6.17 -1.89
N LYS A 197 -14.82 -6.46 -2.28
CA LYS A 197 -15.16 -7.81 -2.77
C LYS A 197 -14.40 -8.10 -4.06
N CYS A 198 -14.29 -7.12 -4.96
CA CYS A 198 -13.46 -7.23 -6.16
C CYS A 198 -11.98 -7.48 -5.81
N VAL A 199 -11.45 -6.82 -4.77
CA VAL A 199 -10.09 -7.06 -4.24
C VAL A 199 -9.92 -8.52 -3.80
N PHE A 200 -10.78 -9.04 -2.94
CA PHE A 200 -10.67 -10.43 -2.47
C PHE A 200 -10.95 -11.44 -3.58
N ASP A 201 -11.91 -11.16 -4.47
CA ASP A 201 -12.19 -12.04 -5.60
C ASP A 201 -10.98 -12.14 -6.53
N GLY A 202 -10.41 -11.02 -6.93
CA GLY A 202 -9.23 -11.02 -7.76
C GLY A 202 -8.01 -11.61 -7.06
N PHE A 203 -7.89 -11.48 -5.73
CA PHE A 203 -6.82 -12.11 -4.97
C PHE A 203 -6.86 -13.63 -5.08
N GLN A 204 -7.99 -14.29 -4.77
CA GLN A 204 -8.03 -15.76 -4.83
C GLN A 204 -7.91 -16.27 -6.28
N ASP A 205 -8.46 -15.55 -7.25
CA ASP A 205 -8.31 -15.90 -8.67
C ASP A 205 -6.84 -15.87 -9.10
N ILE A 206 -6.10 -14.84 -8.69
CA ILE A 206 -4.69 -14.67 -9.06
C ILE A 206 -3.82 -15.67 -8.31
N VAL A 207 -4.11 -15.97 -7.04
CA VAL A 207 -3.45 -17.05 -6.29
C VAL A 207 -3.61 -18.37 -7.05
N GLN A 208 -4.84 -18.76 -7.40
CA GLN A 208 -5.11 -19.98 -8.17
C GLN A 208 -4.41 -19.98 -9.53
N LEU A 209 -4.45 -18.85 -10.24
CA LEU A 209 -3.85 -18.72 -11.57
C LEU A 209 -2.33 -18.85 -11.55
N LEU A 210 -1.65 -18.19 -10.60
CA LEU A 210 -0.20 -18.08 -10.57
C LEU A 210 0.49 -19.25 -9.88
N THR A 211 -0.20 -19.90 -8.93
CA THR A 211 0.38 -20.96 -8.10
C THR A 211 -0.18 -22.35 -8.43
N GLY A 212 -1.29 -22.41 -9.18
CA GLY A 212 -2.01 -23.65 -9.46
C GLY A 212 -2.82 -24.18 -8.27
N GLN A 213 -2.79 -23.51 -7.10
CA GLN A 213 -3.47 -23.93 -5.89
C GLN A 213 -4.40 -22.83 -5.37
N PRO A 214 -5.62 -23.17 -4.88
CA PRO A 214 -6.54 -22.18 -4.38
C PRO A 214 -6.16 -21.75 -2.96
N LEU A 215 -6.57 -20.55 -2.57
CA LEU A 215 -6.54 -20.13 -1.18
C LEU A 215 -7.53 -20.99 -0.37
N ARG A 216 -7.10 -21.54 0.77
CA ARG A 216 -7.94 -22.43 1.59
C ARG A 216 -7.75 -22.17 3.09
N PHE A 217 -8.84 -21.84 3.75
CA PHE A 217 -8.90 -21.80 5.22
C PHE A 217 -9.24 -23.16 5.79
N ARG A 218 -8.56 -23.54 6.86
CA ARG A 218 -8.77 -24.80 7.59
C ARG A 218 -10.19 -24.97 8.11
N ALA A 219 -10.84 -23.86 8.47
CA ALA A 219 -12.23 -23.86 8.93
C ALA A 219 -13.25 -24.06 7.80
N LEU A 220 -12.86 -23.86 6.54
CA LEU A 220 -13.75 -23.84 5.39
C LEU A 220 -13.51 -25.00 4.42
N ALA A 221 -12.27 -25.49 4.32
CA ALA A 221 -11.89 -26.57 3.41
C ALA A 221 -11.02 -27.61 4.13
N LYS A 222 -11.17 -28.89 3.73
CA LYS A 222 -10.54 -30.03 4.40
C LYS A 222 -9.01 -29.95 4.42
N ASP A 223 -8.43 -29.49 3.31
CA ASP A 223 -6.98 -29.39 3.12
C ASP A 223 -6.50 -27.94 3.27
N GLY A 224 -7.22 -27.11 4.02
CA GLY A 224 -6.84 -25.72 4.26
C GLY A 224 -5.68 -25.56 5.23
N ASN A 225 -4.68 -24.77 4.87
CA ASN A 225 -3.54 -24.43 5.71
C ASN A 225 -3.79 -23.16 6.55
N LEU A 226 -4.61 -22.22 6.06
CA LEU A 226 -4.82 -20.94 6.72
C LEU A 226 -5.79 -21.08 7.90
N HIS A 227 -5.33 -20.74 9.09
CA HIS A 227 -6.10 -20.68 10.33
C HIS A 227 -7.00 -19.44 10.40
N GLY A 228 -6.60 -18.34 9.78
CA GLY A 228 -7.39 -17.12 9.77
C GLY A 228 -6.81 -16.01 8.87
N MET A 229 -7.55 -14.92 8.83
CA MET A 229 -7.20 -13.66 8.20
C MET A 229 -7.16 -12.58 9.27
N GLY A 230 -6.00 -11.95 9.42
CA GLY A 230 -5.83 -10.74 10.20
C GLY A 230 -6.34 -9.52 9.43
N SER A 231 -7.09 -8.64 10.09
CA SER A 231 -7.52 -7.38 9.48
C SER A 231 -7.67 -6.27 10.51
N ASP A 232 -7.92 -5.08 9.98
CA ASP A 232 -8.40 -3.94 10.75
C ASP A 232 -9.91 -4.06 10.99
N MET A 233 -10.50 -3.04 11.62
CA MET A 233 -11.94 -2.98 11.93
C MET A 233 -12.74 -2.29 10.81
N GLU A 234 -12.32 -2.37 9.55
CA GLU A 234 -13.07 -1.81 8.42
C GLU A 234 -14.25 -2.72 8.05
N LEU A 235 -15.47 -2.29 8.36
CA LEU A 235 -16.66 -3.11 8.20
C LEU A 235 -16.90 -3.49 6.73
N ALA A 236 -16.66 -2.56 5.80
CA ALA A 236 -16.85 -2.82 4.38
C ALA A 236 -15.88 -3.92 3.87
N GLU A 237 -14.65 -3.93 4.39
CA GLU A 237 -13.64 -4.94 4.10
C GLU A 237 -14.05 -6.31 4.66
N LEU A 238 -14.44 -6.37 5.94
CA LEU A 238 -14.84 -7.61 6.59
C LEU A 238 -16.03 -8.27 5.90
N GLN A 239 -17.06 -7.48 5.58
CA GLN A 239 -18.24 -7.97 4.86
C GLN A 239 -17.88 -8.50 3.48
N ALA A 240 -17.04 -7.76 2.74
CA ALA A 240 -16.58 -8.14 1.42
C ALA A 240 -15.71 -9.42 1.41
N ALA A 241 -14.81 -9.55 2.38
CA ALA A 241 -14.02 -10.75 2.59
C ALA A 241 -14.93 -11.96 2.83
N GLY A 242 -15.91 -11.81 3.72
CA GLY A 242 -16.92 -12.85 3.99
C GLY A 242 -17.67 -13.27 2.73
N GLU A 243 -18.19 -12.32 1.95
CA GLU A 243 -18.88 -12.60 0.68
C GLU A 243 -17.96 -13.30 -0.35
N SER A 244 -16.70 -12.89 -0.41
CA SER A 244 -15.71 -13.43 -1.35
C SER A 244 -15.31 -14.87 -1.00
N PHE A 245 -15.13 -15.18 0.28
CA PHE A 245 -14.67 -16.48 0.76
C PHE A 245 -15.78 -17.53 0.90
N ILE A 246 -17.05 -17.18 0.70
CA ILE A 246 -18.14 -18.18 0.56
C ILE A 246 -17.78 -19.20 -0.53
N ARG A 247 -17.11 -18.78 -1.62
CA ARG A 247 -16.83 -19.68 -2.76
C ARG A 247 -15.85 -20.81 -2.46
N ILE A 248 -15.03 -20.68 -1.41
CA ILE A 248 -14.06 -21.70 -1.00
C ILE A 248 -14.55 -22.56 0.16
N ASN A 249 -15.79 -22.35 0.60
CA ASN A 249 -16.42 -23.18 1.62
C ASN A 249 -16.79 -24.55 1.05
N GLU A 250 -16.33 -25.61 1.71
CA GLU A 250 -16.71 -26.99 1.46
C GLU A 250 -17.76 -27.42 2.51
N PRO A 251 -19.07 -27.44 2.18
CA PRO A 251 -20.14 -27.58 3.17
C PRO A 251 -20.04 -28.81 4.06
N VAL A 252 -19.58 -29.93 3.52
CA VAL A 252 -19.44 -31.19 4.26
C VAL A 252 -18.35 -31.09 5.33
N HIS A 253 -17.30 -30.32 5.07
CA HIS A 253 -16.19 -30.12 6.00
C HIS A 253 -16.53 -29.05 7.04
N SER A 254 -17.04 -27.90 6.59
CA SER A 254 -17.31 -26.75 7.47
C SER A 254 -18.63 -26.87 8.25
N GLY A 255 -19.54 -27.73 7.79
CA GLY A 255 -20.92 -27.80 8.28
C GLY A 255 -21.82 -26.65 7.80
N LEU A 256 -21.37 -25.81 6.86
CA LEU A 256 -22.11 -24.66 6.35
C LEU A 256 -22.66 -24.92 4.93
N HIS A 257 -23.95 -25.23 4.82
CA HIS A 257 -24.60 -25.51 3.52
C HIS A 257 -25.05 -24.26 2.75
N SER A 258 -25.35 -23.17 3.45
CA SER A 258 -25.74 -21.89 2.84
C SER A 258 -25.20 -20.75 3.68
N PRO A 259 -23.86 -20.61 3.76
CA PRO A 259 -23.25 -19.61 4.63
C PRO A 259 -23.57 -18.19 4.19
N THR A 260 -23.82 -17.32 5.16
CA THR A 260 -23.74 -15.88 4.97
C THR A 260 -22.28 -15.41 5.06
N ALA A 261 -22.02 -14.16 4.68
CA ALA A 261 -20.70 -13.55 4.85
C ALA A 261 -20.26 -13.54 6.33
N LEU A 262 -21.20 -13.37 7.26
CA LEU A 262 -20.92 -13.40 8.70
C LEU A 262 -20.52 -14.80 9.16
N ASP A 263 -21.21 -15.86 8.70
CA ASP A 263 -20.87 -17.24 9.06
C ASP A 263 -19.44 -17.61 8.66
N ILE A 264 -18.97 -17.06 7.53
CA ILE A 264 -17.60 -17.21 7.08
C ILE A 264 -16.65 -16.44 8.00
N MET A 265 -16.91 -15.15 8.22
CA MET A 265 -15.99 -14.28 8.97
C MET A 265 -15.86 -14.67 10.44
N GLU A 266 -16.93 -15.14 11.09
CA GLU A 266 -16.87 -15.65 12.46
C GLU A 266 -15.88 -16.81 12.62
N ARG A 267 -15.57 -17.55 11.53
CA ARG A 267 -14.69 -18.73 11.54
C ARG A 267 -13.26 -18.46 11.11
N ILE A 268 -12.98 -17.31 10.50
CA ILE A 268 -11.67 -17.01 9.91
C ILE A 268 -11.11 -15.65 10.31
N SER A 269 -11.92 -14.71 10.78
CA SER A 269 -11.47 -13.34 11.05
C SER A 269 -10.82 -13.21 12.41
N ARG A 270 -9.66 -12.56 12.45
CA ARG A 270 -9.07 -12.04 13.67
C ARG A 270 -8.73 -10.57 13.50
N ILE A 271 -9.25 -9.74 14.39
CA ILE A 271 -9.02 -8.30 14.35
C ILE A 271 -7.79 -7.94 15.18
N CYS A 272 -7.00 -7.01 14.66
CA CYS A 272 -5.87 -6.45 15.36
C CYS A 272 -6.28 -5.70 16.64
N HIS A 273 -5.72 -6.14 17.78
CA HIS A 273 -5.90 -5.48 19.07
C HIS A 273 -5.19 -4.12 19.15
N VAL A 274 -4.12 -3.86 18.40
CA VAL A 274 -3.47 -2.53 18.42
C VAL A 274 -4.38 -1.47 17.78
N HIS A 275 -5.10 -1.81 16.71
CA HIS A 275 -6.12 -0.92 16.15
C HIS A 275 -7.29 -0.69 17.12
N CYS A 276 -7.68 -1.71 17.89
CA CYS A 276 -8.61 -1.52 19.00
C CYS A 276 -8.05 -0.58 20.08
N LYS A 277 -6.81 -0.80 20.53
CA LYS A 277 -6.14 0.02 21.56
C LYS A 277 -6.00 1.47 21.14
N ARG A 278 -5.58 1.75 19.91
CA ARG A 278 -5.52 3.13 19.36
C ARG A 278 -6.89 3.80 19.37
N GLY A 279 -7.96 3.04 19.09
CA GLY A 279 -9.32 3.53 19.20
C GLY A 279 -9.71 3.91 20.64
N VAL A 280 -9.24 3.16 21.63
CA VAL A 280 -9.43 3.46 23.06
C VAL A 280 -8.54 4.61 23.53
N GLU A 281 -7.31 4.72 23.02
CA GLU A 281 -6.38 5.82 23.34
C GLU A 281 -6.98 7.19 23.02
N ASN A 282 -7.78 7.30 21.94
CA ASN A 282 -8.49 8.53 21.60
C ASN A 282 -9.53 8.95 22.65
N LEU A 283 -10.05 8.00 23.44
CA LEU A 283 -11.03 8.26 24.50
C LEU A 283 -10.36 8.59 25.84
N LYS A 284 -9.03 8.47 25.94
CA LYS A 284 -8.30 8.58 27.21
C LYS A 284 -8.55 9.92 27.93
N SER A 285 -8.63 11.02 27.18
CA SER A 285 -8.87 12.35 27.76
C SER A 285 -10.32 12.57 28.20
N GLU A 286 -11.24 11.68 27.83
CA GLU A 286 -12.68 11.82 28.07
C GLU A 286 -13.15 11.01 29.29
N VAL A 287 -12.31 10.12 29.81
CA VAL A 287 -12.66 9.18 30.88
C VAL A 287 -11.65 9.21 32.03
N SER A 288 -12.01 8.65 33.18
CA SER A 288 -11.07 8.48 34.29
C SER A 288 -10.00 7.44 33.96
N GLU A 289 -8.86 7.46 34.66
CA GLU A 289 -7.81 6.42 34.48
C GLU A 289 -8.31 5.01 34.81
N GLU A 290 -9.27 4.87 35.73
CA GLU A 290 -9.91 3.59 36.05
C GLU A 290 -10.81 3.12 34.88
N ASP A 291 -11.66 4.02 34.38
CA ASP A 291 -12.53 3.72 33.24
C ASP A 291 -11.70 3.42 31.97
N TYR A 292 -10.58 4.11 31.76
CA TYR A 292 -9.65 3.85 30.67
C TYR A 292 -9.04 2.44 30.73
N ARG A 293 -8.64 1.97 31.91
CA ARG A 293 -8.13 0.59 32.08
C ARG A 293 -9.21 -0.42 31.75
N ARG A 294 -10.44 -0.21 32.23
CA ARG A 294 -11.58 -1.06 31.90
C ARG A 294 -11.88 -1.05 30.40
N LEU A 295 -11.83 0.10 29.73
CA LEU A 295 -11.97 0.18 28.27
C LEU A 295 -10.93 -0.67 27.55
N MET A 296 -9.70 -0.76 28.04
CA MET A 296 -8.66 -1.59 27.43
C MET A 296 -8.89 -3.10 27.60
N GLU A 297 -9.74 -3.51 28.54
CA GLU A 297 -10.04 -4.92 28.85
C GLU A 297 -11.14 -5.51 27.97
N PHE A 298 -11.90 -4.71 27.23
CA PHE A 298 -13.05 -5.19 26.44
C PHE A 298 -12.69 -6.28 25.41
N MET A 299 -11.45 -6.30 24.95
CA MET A 299 -10.96 -7.30 23.97
C MET A 299 -10.82 -8.70 24.58
N TYR A 300 -10.89 -8.81 25.91
CA TYR A 300 -10.67 -10.05 26.65
C TYR A 300 -11.94 -10.55 27.35
N LEU A 301 -13.11 -9.99 27.04
CA LEU A 301 -14.37 -10.46 27.60
C LEU A 301 -14.60 -11.93 27.23
N GLU A 302 -14.97 -12.76 28.19
CA GLU A 302 -15.01 -14.21 28.03
C GLU A 302 -16.44 -14.75 27.85
N SER A 303 -17.46 -13.91 28.05
CA SER A 303 -18.85 -14.35 27.97
C SER A 303 -19.84 -13.26 27.53
N GLU A 304 -21.03 -13.70 27.10
CA GLU A 304 -22.18 -12.84 26.83
C GLU A 304 -22.57 -11.97 28.03
N ALA A 305 -22.49 -12.52 29.24
CA ALA A 305 -22.82 -11.81 30.46
C ALA A 305 -21.83 -10.65 30.71
N GLU A 306 -20.55 -10.88 30.45
CA GLU A 306 -19.52 -9.85 30.55
C GLU A 306 -19.67 -8.77 29.47
N ILE A 307 -19.97 -9.15 28.23
CA ILE A 307 -20.26 -8.19 27.15
C ILE A 307 -21.46 -7.31 27.51
N LYS A 308 -22.53 -7.90 28.05
CA LYS A 308 -23.71 -7.16 28.50
C LYS A 308 -23.36 -6.22 29.65
N SER A 309 -22.66 -6.70 30.67
CA SER A 309 -22.23 -5.88 31.80
C SER A 309 -21.32 -4.73 31.38
N PHE A 310 -20.39 -4.98 30.44
CA PHE A 310 -19.55 -3.96 29.85
C PHE A 310 -20.37 -2.92 29.08
N THR A 311 -21.34 -3.36 28.28
CA THR A 311 -22.24 -2.48 27.52
C THR A 311 -23.03 -1.56 28.44
N GLU A 312 -23.65 -2.12 29.49
CA GLU A 312 -24.42 -1.34 30.46
C GLU A 312 -23.54 -0.30 31.17
N TRP A 313 -22.32 -0.67 31.56
CA TRP A 313 -21.36 0.26 32.14
C TRP A 313 -20.92 1.34 31.14
N TYR A 314 -20.63 0.97 29.90
CA TYR A 314 -20.12 1.88 28.87
C TYR A 314 -21.15 2.97 28.54
N LEU A 315 -22.42 2.60 28.37
CA LEU A 315 -23.51 3.54 28.03
C LEU A 315 -23.80 4.57 29.13
N ILE A 316 -23.35 4.34 30.36
CA ILE A 316 -23.44 5.32 31.46
C ILE A 316 -22.31 6.36 31.38
N LYS A 317 -21.17 5.99 30.78
CA LYS A 317 -19.90 6.72 30.89
C LYS A 317 -19.45 7.41 29.61
N CYS A 318 -19.75 6.82 28.47
CA CYS A 318 -19.13 7.15 27.19
C CYS A 318 -20.17 7.34 26.07
N ASP A 319 -19.71 7.87 24.94
CA ASP A 319 -20.53 8.03 23.73
C ASP A 319 -20.88 6.68 23.08
N GLN A 320 -22.16 6.49 22.79
CA GLN A 320 -22.71 5.24 22.28
C GLN A 320 -22.16 4.83 20.90
N ALA A 321 -21.84 5.78 20.01
CA ALA A 321 -21.53 5.46 18.62
C ALA A 321 -20.27 4.61 18.47
N TRP A 322 -19.26 4.82 19.32
CA TRP A 322 -18.05 4.00 19.31
C TRP A 322 -18.34 2.55 19.69
N TRP A 323 -19.19 2.32 20.70
CA TRP A 323 -19.52 0.96 21.15
C TRP A 323 -20.48 0.26 20.20
N ASP A 324 -21.46 0.96 19.63
CA ASP A 324 -22.34 0.42 18.58
C ASP A 324 -21.54 -0.07 17.36
N HIS A 325 -20.45 0.63 17.03
CA HIS A 325 -19.49 0.17 16.02
C HIS A 325 -18.76 -1.11 16.45
N LYS A 326 -18.32 -1.24 17.71
CA LYS A 326 -17.65 -2.46 18.20
C LYS A 326 -18.60 -3.65 18.31
N LEU A 327 -19.88 -3.41 18.60
CA LEU A 327 -20.93 -4.41 18.68
C LEU A 327 -21.37 -4.96 17.32
N GLN A 328 -20.92 -4.38 16.20
CA GLN A 328 -21.18 -4.95 14.88
C GLN A 328 -20.69 -6.41 14.84
N PRO A 329 -21.52 -7.39 14.42
CA PRO A 329 -21.17 -8.81 14.55
C PRO A 329 -19.82 -9.18 13.92
N PHE A 330 -19.54 -8.69 12.71
CA PHE A 330 -18.26 -8.89 12.01
C PHE A 330 -17.05 -8.41 12.82
N ILE A 331 -17.22 -7.33 13.58
CA ILE A 331 -16.15 -6.71 14.36
C ILE A 331 -16.02 -7.45 15.69
N LEU A 332 -17.13 -7.64 16.42
CA LEU A 332 -17.09 -8.24 17.74
C LEU A 332 -16.56 -9.67 17.70
N SER A 333 -16.95 -10.47 16.71
CA SER A 333 -16.47 -11.85 16.55
C SER A 333 -14.98 -11.95 16.22
N GLY A 334 -14.41 -10.91 15.61
CA GLY A 334 -12.98 -10.84 15.29
C GLY A 334 -12.12 -10.35 16.47
N ILE A 335 -12.72 -9.62 17.42
CA ILE A 335 -12.04 -9.10 18.61
C ILE A 335 -12.11 -10.09 19.77
N VAL A 336 -13.32 -10.58 20.07
CA VAL A 336 -13.63 -11.29 21.32
C VAL A 336 -13.88 -12.77 21.05
N HIS A 337 -13.16 -13.65 21.75
CA HIS A 337 -13.16 -15.09 21.46
C HIS A 337 -14.54 -15.73 21.66
N CYS A 338 -15.28 -15.35 22.70
CA CYS A 338 -16.59 -15.93 23.00
C CYS A 338 -17.65 -15.64 21.92
N ARG A 339 -17.39 -14.68 21.03
CA ARG A 339 -18.19 -14.35 19.84
C ARG A 339 -17.62 -14.92 18.55
N SER A 340 -16.42 -15.49 18.60
CA SER A 340 -15.79 -16.16 17.47
C SER A 340 -16.29 -17.60 17.33
N LYS A 341 -16.31 -18.10 16.10
CA LYS A 341 -16.48 -19.52 15.76
C LYS A 341 -15.17 -20.15 15.27
N MET A 342 -14.04 -19.45 15.40
CA MET A 342 -12.71 -20.03 15.20
C MET A 342 -12.50 -21.17 16.21
N SER A 343 -11.76 -22.21 15.81
CA SER A 343 -11.28 -23.19 16.79
C SER A 343 -10.30 -22.52 17.76
N GLU A 344 -10.19 -23.04 18.98
CA GLU A 344 -9.22 -22.54 19.98
C GLU A 344 -7.79 -22.49 19.42
N GLN A 345 -7.39 -23.53 18.68
CA GLN A 345 -6.10 -23.57 18.00
C GLN A 345 -5.97 -22.44 16.96
N SER A 346 -6.96 -22.25 16.09
CA SER A 346 -6.91 -21.19 15.07
C SER A 346 -6.93 -19.80 15.67
N TRP A 347 -7.66 -19.60 16.76
CA TRP A 347 -7.70 -18.33 17.49
C TRP A 347 -6.36 -18.00 18.14
N ALA A 348 -5.67 -19.01 18.69
CA ALA A 348 -4.36 -18.86 19.33
C ALA A 348 -3.22 -18.66 18.32
N ILE A 349 -3.28 -19.33 17.16
CA ILE A 349 -2.27 -19.22 16.10
C ILE A 349 -2.39 -17.88 15.36
N THR A 350 -3.62 -17.49 14.99
CA THR A 350 -3.86 -16.23 14.26
C THR A 350 -3.60 -15.06 15.20
N GLN A 351 -2.45 -14.40 15.03
CA GLN A 351 -1.99 -13.37 15.97
C GLN A 351 -2.92 -12.16 15.96
N SER A 352 -3.32 -11.70 17.15
CA SER A 352 -4.10 -10.47 17.33
C SER A 352 -3.23 -9.22 17.53
N THR A 353 -1.90 -9.37 17.54
CA THR A 353 -0.95 -8.28 17.75
C THR A 353 -0.22 -7.94 16.44
N THR A 354 -0.34 -6.70 15.96
CA THR A 354 0.24 -6.17 14.70
C THR A 354 1.74 -5.91 14.74
N ASN A 355 2.55 -6.76 15.37
CA ASN A 355 3.99 -6.67 15.07
C ASN A 355 4.26 -6.88 13.57
N MET A 356 3.32 -7.52 12.86
CA MET A 356 3.39 -7.79 11.44
C MET A 356 3.14 -6.57 10.55
N ASN A 357 1.89 -6.11 10.41
CA ASN A 357 1.58 -5.01 9.49
C ASN A 357 2.14 -3.65 9.94
N GLU A 358 2.15 -3.30 11.23
CA GLU A 358 2.69 -1.99 11.65
C GLU A 358 4.21 -1.90 11.52
N GLY A 359 4.90 -2.99 11.87
CA GLY A 359 6.33 -3.13 11.65
C GLY A 359 6.65 -2.98 10.17
N GLN A 360 5.85 -3.63 9.31
CA GLN A 360 6.01 -3.55 7.88
C GLN A 360 5.69 -2.17 7.31
N HIS A 361 4.64 -1.48 7.77
CA HIS A 361 4.35 -0.10 7.36
C HIS A 361 5.47 0.85 7.74
N SER A 362 5.98 0.74 8.96
CA SER A 362 7.12 1.55 9.41
C SER A 362 8.35 1.30 8.53
N TRP A 363 8.61 0.03 8.19
CA TRP A 363 9.69 -0.37 7.30
C TRP A 363 9.49 0.18 5.88
N THR A 364 8.35 -0.07 5.25
CA THR A 364 7.99 0.42 3.91
C THR A 364 8.09 1.94 3.85
N ASN A 365 7.51 2.67 4.81
CA ASN A 365 7.59 4.13 4.85
C ASN A 365 9.03 4.64 5.00
N ARG A 366 9.90 3.91 5.72
CA ARG A 366 11.30 4.28 5.91
C ARG A 366 12.15 4.06 4.65
N PHE A 367 11.94 2.95 3.94
CA PHE A 367 12.79 2.54 2.82
C PHE A 367 12.24 2.95 1.45
N VAL A 368 10.93 2.80 1.26
CA VAL A 368 10.23 3.15 0.01
C VAL A 368 9.85 4.63 0.04
N GLY A 369 9.41 5.15 1.19
CA GLY A 369 8.96 6.54 1.34
C GLY A 369 7.43 6.67 1.30
N THR A 370 6.92 7.90 1.28
CA THR A 370 5.48 8.22 1.26
C THR A 370 5.15 9.22 0.15
N ARG A 371 3.85 9.36 -0.18
CA ARG A 371 3.31 10.30 -1.18
C ARG A 371 3.94 10.17 -2.57
N LYS A 372 4.17 8.95 -3.02
CA LYS A 372 4.62 8.64 -4.38
C LYS A 372 3.48 8.77 -5.38
N SER A 373 3.80 9.05 -6.63
CA SER A 373 2.83 8.84 -7.71
C SER A 373 2.50 7.35 -7.86
N LEU A 374 1.36 7.01 -8.48
CA LEU A 374 0.89 5.63 -8.56
C LEU A 374 1.90 4.69 -9.26
N VAL A 375 2.47 5.10 -10.40
CA VAL A 375 3.50 4.30 -11.09
C VAL A 375 4.72 4.09 -10.21
N GLU A 376 5.15 5.12 -9.47
CA GLU A 376 6.32 5.01 -8.59
C GLU A 376 6.05 4.17 -7.34
N ALA A 377 4.82 4.12 -6.86
CA ALA A 377 4.42 3.28 -5.74
C ALA A 377 4.29 1.80 -6.14
N ILE A 378 4.00 1.53 -7.41
CA ILE A 378 3.94 0.17 -7.96
C ILE A 378 5.35 -0.34 -8.29
N LEU A 379 6.18 0.48 -8.97
CA LEU A 379 7.47 0.03 -9.49
C LEU A 379 8.67 0.27 -8.56
N GLY A 380 8.50 1.05 -7.49
CA GLY A 380 9.55 1.41 -6.53
C GLY A 380 9.37 0.66 -5.23
#